data_AF-K1SJM4-F1
#
_entry.id   AF-K1SJM4-F1
#
_cell.length_a   1.000
_cell.length_b   1.000
_cell.length_c   1.000
_cell.angle_alpha   90.00
_cell.angle_beta   90.00
_cell.angle_gamma   90.00
#
_symmetry.space_group_name_H-M   'P 1'
#
loop_
_entity.id
_entity.type
_entity.pdbx_description
1 polymer ?
#
loop_
_entity_poly.entity_id
_entity_poly.type
_entity_poly.pdbx_seq_one_letter_code
_entity_poly.pdbx_strand_id
1 'polypeptide(L)' 'MTYFQNIHSLADLKKEYRRLALQHHPDKGGNTAAMQQVNIEFEKL' A
#
# COMPACT_ATOMS: atom_id res chain seq x y z
N MET A 1 -4.95 -3.52 -10.49
CA MET A 1 -4.33 -2.97 -9.27
C MET A 1 -3.10 -2.22 -9.68
N THR A 2 -2.75 -1.13 -9.00
CA THR A 2 -1.57 -0.32 -9.31
C THR A 2 -0.42 -0.68 -8.39
N TYR A 3 -0.70 -1.02 -7.13
CA TYR A 3 0.30 -1.14 -6.07
C TYR A 3 0.62 -2.58 -5.66
N PHE A 4 -0.39 -3.45 -5.68
CA PHE A 4 -0.22 -4.84 -5.28
C PHE A 4 -0.19 -5.74 -6.51
N GLN A 5 1.02 -6.16 -6.88
CA GLN A 5 1.28 -7.05 -8.00
C GLN A 5 2.07 -8.26 -7.50
N ASN A 6 1.78 -9.44 -8.05
CA ASN A 6 2.51 -10.69 -7.73
C ASN A 6 2.53 -11.00 -6.22
N ILE A 7 1.40 -10.78 -5.54
CA ILE A 7 1.23 -11.14 -4.13
C ILE A 7 0.82 -12.61 -4.04
N HIS A 8 1.63 -13.43 -3.38
CA HIS A 8 1.42 -14.89 -3.29
C HIS A 8 1.00 -15.35 -1.89
N SER A 9 1.04 -14.45 -0.90
CA SER A 9 0.64 -14.75 0.46
C SER A 9 0.16 -13.51 1.21
N LEU A 10 -0.60 -13.72 2.28
CA LEU A 10 -1.00 -12.65 3.20
C LEU A 10 0.21 -11.97 3.85
N ALA A 11 1.32 -12.69 4.04
CA ALA A 11 2.55 -12.13 4.57
C ALA A 11 3.18 -11.13 3.58
N ASP A 12 3.21 -11.48 2.29
CA ASP A 12 3.69 -10.59 1.22
C ASP A 12 2.80 -9.36 1.09
N LEU A 13 1.47 -9.55 1.12
CA LEU A 13 0.50 -8.46 1.08
C LEU A 13 0.75 -7.45 2.20
N LYS A 14 0.84 -7.92 3.45
CA LYS A 14 1.05 -7.08 4.62
C LYS A 14 2.43 -6.40 4.61
N LYS A 15 3.46 -7.10 4.11
CA LYS A 15 4.81 -6.54 4.00
C LYS A 15 4.83 -5.40 2.99
N GLU A 16 4.24 -5.60 1.83
CA GLU A 16 4.21 -4.62 0.76
C GLU A 16 3.34 -3.41 1.13
N TYR A 17 2.20 -3.64 1.78
CA TYR A 17 1.36 -2.58 2.32
C TYR A 17 2.14 -1.68 3.28
N ARG A 18 2.87 -2.26 4.25
CA ARG A 18 3.67 -1.46 5.19
C ARG A 18 4.75 -0.64 4.47
N ARG A 19 5.40 -1.22 3.45
CA ARG A 19 6.42 -0.54 2.64
C ARG A 19 5.81 0.67 1.94
N LEU A 20 4.67 0.49 1.26
CA LEU A 20 3.95 1.53 0.54
C LEU A 20 3.37 2.60 1.48
N ALA A 21 2.82 2.18 2.62
CA ALA A 21 2.27 3.09 3.62
C ALA A 21 3.35 4.02 4.18
N LEU A 22 4.55 3.50 4.45
CA LEU A 22 5.68 4.33 4.88
C LEU A 22 6.17 5.26 3.78
N GLN A 23 6.16 4.82 2.51
CA GLN A 23 6.56 5.62 1.36
C GLN A 23 5.60 6.77 1.07
N HIS A 24 4.29 6.55 1.22
CA HIS A 24 3.26 7.52 0.86
C HIS A 24 2.64 8.24 2.05
N HIS A 25 3.13 8.00 3.27
CA HIS A 25 2.56 8.61 4.48
C HIS A 25 2.62 10.14 4.42
N PRO A 26 1.48 10.86 4.54
CA PRO A 26 1.44 12.32 4.43
C PRO A 26 2.30 13.01 5.49
N ASP A 27 2.31 12.52 6.73
CA ASP A 27 3.16 13.08 7.81
C ASP A 27 4.66 12.93 7.54
N LYS A 28 5.05 12.11 6.56
CA LYS A 28 6.45 11.93 6.12
C LYS A 28 6.73 12.60 4.78
N GLY A 29 5.88 13.52 4.34
CA GLY A 29 5.98 14.19 3.04
C GLY A 29 5.50 13.35 1.86
N GLY A 30 4.81 12.23 2.13
CA GLY A 30 4.16 11.41 1.12
C GLY A 30 2.86 12.03 0.60
N ASN A 31 2.28 11.42 -0.44
CA ASN A 31 1.08 11.92 -1.09
C ASN A 31 -0.17 11.23 -0.53
N THR A 32 -1.12 12.04 -0.01
CA THR A 32 -2.38 11.54 0.56
C THR A 32 -3.21 10.72 -0.43
N ALA A 33 -3.32 11.14 -1.69
CA ALA A 33 -4.09 10.40 -2.70
C ALA A 33 -3.44 9.04 -3.02
N ALA A 34 -2.11 8.97 -3.08
CA ALA A 34 -1.39 7.72 -3.21
C ALA A 34 -1.62 6.79 -2.02
N MET A 35 -1.56 7.32 -0.79
CA MET A 35 -1.86 6.53 0.42
C MET A 35 -3.30 6.01 0.43
N GLN A 36 -4.27 6.84 0.03
CA GLN A 36 -5.67 6.42 -0.11
C GLN A 36 -5.82 5.30 -1.14
N GLN A 37 -5.17 5.40 -2.29
CA GLN A 37 -5.22 4.36 -3.31
C GLN A 37 -4.58 3.04 -2.83
N VAL A 38 -3.47 3.11 -2.08
CA VAL A 38 -2.86 1.93 -1.43
C VAL A 38 -3.84 1.28 -0.46
N ASN A 39 -4.53 2.04 0.39
CA ASN A 39 -5.51 1.51 1.33
C ASN A 39 -6.69 0.83 0.61
N ILE A 40 -7.25 1.49 -0.42
CA ILE A 40 -8.37 0.97 -1.21
C ILE A 40 -8.01 -0.35 -1.89
N GLU A 41 -6.79 -0.48 -2.43
CA GLU A 41 -6.37 -1.73 -3.05
C GLU A 41 -6.09 -2.83 -2.02
N PHE A 42 -5.52 -2.48 -0.85
CA PHE A 42 -5.29 -3.43 0.24
C PHE A 42 -6.59 -4.00 0.82
N GLU A 43 -7.62 -3.17 0.98
CA GLU A 43 -8.93 -3.63 1.48
C GLU A 43 -9.67 -4.59 0.52
N LYS A 44 -9.28 -4.60 -0.76
CA LYS A 44 -9.89 -5.44 -1.81
C LYS A 44 -9.19 -6.80 -1.98
N LEU A 45 -8.08 -7.04 -1.28
CA LEU A 45 -7.24 -8.25 -1.36
C LEU A 45 -7.31 -9.06 -0.06
#